data_AF-A0AA40AD05-F1
#
_entry.id   AF-A0AA40AD05-F1
#
_cell.length_a   1.000
_cell.length_b   1.000
_cell.length_c   1.000
_cell.angle_alpha   90.00
_cell.angle_beta   90.00
_cell.angle_gamma   90.00
#
_symmetry.space_group_name_H-M   'P 1'
#
loop_
_entity.id
_entity.type
_entity.pdbx_description
1 polymer ?
#
loop_
_entity_poly.entity_id
_entity_poly.type
_entity_poly.pdbx_seq_one_letter_code
_entity_poly.pdbx_strand_id
1 'polypeptide(L)'
;MAPGYFFMVAVRRLRAAYPELRDATNLVPPAGRYVLWNDMDTVDGTVYHTYWYENTLDIDGLGESCRVIRFADIPGTLSGDVLGLKRKLPPLEAEGDYIIDVSAALISLPVIAVDVLEHFKKCKYATETHNLLACQGGSCPGVPKSAHVVQLLGRSPDGELVFEQFARHLLAAVHPLAKCKAWILQLIDGLGPCTRSTWWKTSKPKL
;
A
#
# COMPACT_ATOMS: atom_id res chain seq x y z
N MET A 1 4.74 -7.20 -47.95
CA MET A 1 3.58 -7.49 -47.08
C MET A 1 3.45 -6.33 -46.10
N ALA A 2 2.30 -5.64 -46.03
CA ALA A 2 2.19 -4.36 -45.33
C ALA A 2 2.15 -4.55 -43.78
N PRO A 3 2.86 -3.71 -43.00
CA PRO A 3 2.90 -3.81 -41.53
C PRO A 3 1.52 -3.81 -40.85
N GLY A 4 0.54 -3.12 -41.44
CA GLY A 4 -0.83 -3.04 -40.92
C GLY A 4 -1.60 -4.38 -40.95
N TYR A 5 -1.24 -5.30 -41.85
CA TYR A 5 -1.89 -6.62 -41.93
C TYR A 5 -1.54 -7.48 -40.71
N PHE A 6 -0.28 -7.44 -40.26
CA PHE A 6 0.16 -8.19 -39.09
C PHE A 6 -0.51 -7.69 -37.80
N PHE A 7 -0.59 -6.37 -37.63
CA PHE A 7 -1.28 -5.74 -36.49
C PHE A 7 -2.76 -6.14 -36.42
N MET A 8 -3.49 -6.06 -37.54
CA MET A 8 -4.91 -6.45 -37.57
C MET A 8 -5.14 -7.92 -37.23
N VAL A 9 -4.29 -8.82 -37.74
CA VAL A 9 -4.37 -10.25 -37.41
C VAL A 9 -4.09 -10.48 -35.93
N ALA A 10 -3.09 -9.81 -35.36
CA ALA A 10 -2.78 -9.90 -33.93
C ALA A 10 -3.94 -9.39 -33.06
N VAL A 11 -4.53 -8.23 -33.39
CA VAL A 11 -5.69 -7.68 -32.65
C VAL A 11 -6.88 -8.62 -32.72
N ARG A 12 -7.16 -9.23 -33.88
CA ARG A 12 -8.25 -10.21 -34.02
C ARG A 12 -8.01 -11.44 -33.16
N ARG A 13 -6.79 -11.98 -33.14
CA ARG A 13 -6.43 -13.11 -32.28
C ARG A 13 -6.60 -12.78 -30.80
N LEU A 14 -6.11 -11.61 -30.37
CA LEU A 14 -6.26 -11.14 -28.98
C LEU A 14 -7.73 -10.99 -28.59
N ARG A 15 -8.56 -10.39 -29.44
CA ARG A 15 -10.00 -10.25 -29.19
C ARG A 15 -10.72 -11.59 -29.12
N ALA A 16 -10.31 -12.57 -29.93
CA ALA A 16 -10.88 -13.91 -29.90
C ALA A 16 -10.51 -14.67 -28.62
N ALA A 17 -9.29 -14.49 -28.12
CA ALA A 17 -8.82 -15.13 -26.88
C ALA A 17 -9.28 -14.40 -25.59
N TYR A 18 -9.61 -13.12 -25.69
CA TYR A 18 -9.92 -12.29 -24.52
C TYR A 18 -11.07 -12.82 -23.63
N PRO A 19 -12.20 -13.31 -24.16
CA PRO A 19 -13.28 -13.84 -23.33
C PRO A 19 -12.82 -15.02 -22.45
N GLU A 20 -12.09 -15.98 -23.03
CA GLU A 20 -11.58 -17.14 -22.30
C GLU A 20 -10.60 -16.72 -21.19
N LEU A 21 -9.70 -15.78 -21.49
CA LEU A 21 -8.75 -15.23 -20.50
C LEU A 21 -9.49 -14.49 -19.37
N ARG A 22 -10.48 -13.66 -19.73
CA ARG A 22 -11.30 -12.91 -18.77
C ARG A 22 -12.02 -13.88 -17.83
N ASP A 23 -12.69 -14.89 -18.37
CA ASP A 23 -13.48 -15.86 -17.61
C ASP A 23 -12.60 -16.78 -16.75
N ALA A 24 -11.34 -16.98 -17.13
CA ALA A 24 -10.36 -17.70 -16.33
C ALA A 24 -9.79 -16.89 -15.14
N THR A 25 -10.03 -15.57 -15.10
CA THR A 25 -9.59 -14.69 -14.00
C THR A 25 -10.75 -14.18 -13.15
N ASN A 26 -10.46 -13.46 -12.07
CA ASN A 26 -11.44 -12.90 -11.14
C ASN A 26 -11.29 -11.38 -10.95
N LEU A 27 -10.63 -10.68 -11.89
CA LEU A 27 -10.42 -9.24 -11.82
C LEU A 27 -11.70 -8.44 -12.10
N VAL A 28 -12.51 -8.93 -13.04
CA VAL A 28 -13.79 -8.33 -13.49
C VAL A 28 -14.84 -9.44 -13.67
N PRO A 29 -16.15 -9.12 -13.73
CA PRO A 29 -17.18 -10.12 -14.01
C PRO A 29 -16.89 -10.87 -15.33
N PRO A 30 -17.34 -12.12 -15.54
CA PRO A 30 -18.31 -12.85 -14.73
C PRO A 30 -17.72 -13.63 -13.55
N ALA A 31 -16.43 -14.00 -13.60
CA ALA A 31 -15.78 -14.77 -12.54
C ALA A 31 -15.21 -13.89 -11.40
N GLY A 32 -15.10 -12.58 -11.62
CA GLY A 32 -14.68 -11.58 -10.63
C GLY A 32 -15.82 -10.79 -9.98
N ARG A 33 -15.45 -9.85 -9.10
CA ARG A 33 -16.39 -8.95 -8.42
C ARG A 33 -16.89 -7.85 -9.37
N TYR A 34 -18.05 -7.28 -9.05
CA TYR A 34 -18.58 -6.13 -9.80
C TYR A 34 -17.71 -4.90 -9.56
N VAL A 35 -17.28 -4.27 -10.66
CA VAL A 35 -16.49 -3.04 -10.66
C VAL A 35 -17.44 -1.86 -10.77
N LEU A 36 -17.49 -1.03 -9.74
CA LEU A 36 -18.26 0.21 -9.68
C LEU A 36 -17.63 1.28 -10.59
N TRP A 37 -16.31 1.40 -10.53
CA TRP A 37 -15.56 2.37 -11.33
C TRP A 37 -14.17 1.83 -11.67
N ASN A 38 -13.61 2.29 -12.78
CA ASN A 38 -12.22 2.08 -13.14
C ASN A 38 -11.63 3.38 -13.67
N ASP A 39 -10.40 3.66 -13.31
CA ASP A 39 -9.64 4.83 -13.75
C ASP A 39 -8.21 4.43 -14.08
N MET A 40 -7.58 5.25 -14.93
CA MET A 40 -6.19 5.08 -15.35
C MET A 40 -5.44 6.38 -15.24
N ASP A 41 -4.32 6.36 -14.52
CA ASP A 41 -3.42 7.51 -14.42
C ASP A 41 -1.97 7.10 -14.67
N THR A 42 -1.11 8.08 -14.99
CA THR A 42 0.31 7.85 -15.24
C THR A 42 1.14 8.63 -14.24
N VAL A 43 1.98 7.92 -13.50
CA VAL A 43 2.89 8.50 -12.50
C VAL A 43 4.30 8.04 -12.86
N ASP A 44 5.21 9.00 -13.09
CA ASP A 44 6.61 8.75 -13.46
C ASP A 44 6.79 7.77 -14.65
N GLY A 45 5.89 7.87 -15.64
CA GLY A 45 5.91 7.02 -16.84
C GLY A 45 5.39 5.59 -16.62
N THR A 46 4.92 5.25 -15.41
CA THR A 46 4.23 3.99 -15.12
C THR A 46 2.73 4.23 -15.16
N VAL A 47 2.00 3.39 -15.90
CA VAL A 47 0.53 3.43 -15.95
C VAL A 47 -0.02 2.68 -14.75
N TYR A 48 -1.00 3.28 -14.07
CA TYR A 48 -1.71 2.67 -12.97
C TYR A 48 -3.19 2.51 -13.33
N HIS A 49 -3.75 1.37 -12.95
CA HIS A 49 -5.18 1.10 -13.04
C HIS A 49 -5.76 1.03 -11.65
N THR A 50 -6.78 1.83 -11.39
CA THR A 50 -7.51 1.82 -10.13
C THR A 50 -8.89 1.22 -10.35
N TYR A 51 -9.27 0.25 -9.53
CA TYR A 51 -10.55 -0.46 -9.58
C TYR A 51 -11.28 -0.24 -8.26
N TRP A 52 -12.54 0.16 -8.37
CA TRP A 52 -13.45 0.35 -7.26
C TRP A 52 -14.48 -0.77 -7.28
N TYR A 53 -14.53 -1.56 -6.22
CA TYR A 53 -15.44 -2.69 -6.04
C TYR A 53 -16.47 -2.39 -4.97
N GLU A 54 -17.64 -2.98 -5.10
CA GLU A 54 -18.63 -2.99 -4.03
C GLU A 54 -18.10 -3.76 -2.81
N ASN A 55 -18.21 -3.16 -1.61
CA ASN A 55 -17.84 -3.86 -0.38
C ASN A 55 -19.02 -4.69 0.11
N THR A 56 -18.98 -5.99 -0.14
CA THR A 56 -20.03 -6.93 0.29
C THR A 56 -20.06 -7.19 1.81
N LEU A 57 -19.25 -6.48 2.60
CA LEU A 57 -19.16 -6.60 4.07
C LEU A 57 -19.76 -5.40 4.82
N ASP A 58 -20.50 -4.50 4.15
CA ASP A 58 -21.32 -3.48 4.85
C ASP A 58 -22.47 -4.18 5.59
N ILE A 59 -22.17 -4.72 6.78
CA ILE A 59 -23.12 -5.38 7.68
C ILE A 59 -24.09 -4.36 8.30
N ASP A 60 -23.74 -3.07 8.29
CA ASP A 60 -24.41 -2.05 9.08
C ASP A 60 -25.36 -1.13 8.28
N GLY A 61 -25.49 -1.33 6.97
CA GLY A 61 -26.50 -0.63 6.13
C GLY A 61 -26.37 0.90 6.03
N LEU A 62 -25.35 1.50 6.66
CA LEU A 62 -24.92 2.89 6.47
C LEU A 62 -24.03 2.96 5.23
N GLY A 63 -24.61 2.58 4.09
CA GLY A 63 -23.90 2.32 2.85
C GLY A 63 -22.99 3.47 2.44
N GLU A 64 -21.75 3.11 2.12
CA GLU A 64 -20.81 3.85 1.24
C GLU A 64 -19.38 3.26 1.27
N SER A 65 -19.16 2.04 1.77
CA SER A 65 -17.80 1.49 1.72
C SER A 65 -17.51 0.86 0.35
N CYS A 66 -16.58 1.45 -0.39
CA CYS A 66 -16.03 0.89 -1.63
C CYS A 66 -14.64 0.31 -1.36
N ARG A 67 -14.34 -0.87 -1.90
CA ARG A 67 -12.96 -1.39 -1.90
C ARG A 67 -12.22 -0.89 -3.12
N VAL A 68 -11.07 -0.26 -2.90
CA VAL A 68 -10.24 0.27 -3.98
C VAL A 68 -9.00 -0.58 -4.12
N ILE A 69 -8.65 -0.98 -5.34
CA ILE A 69 -7.40 -1.68 -5.64
C ILE A 69 -6.69 -0.94 -6.76
N ARG A 70 -5.41 -0.66 -6.56
CA ARG A 70 -4.57 0.00 -7.56
C ARG A 70 -3.44 -0.91 -8.02
N PHE A 71 -3.30 -1.07 -9.34
CA PHE A 71 -2.26 -1.87 -9.98
C PHE A 71 -1.34 -0.99 -10.79
N ALA A 72 -0.02 -1.25 -10.73
CA ALA A 72 0.93 -0.73 -11.69
C ALA A 72 1.02 -1.68 -12.90
N ASP A 73 0.89 -1.15 -14.12
CA ASP A 73 1.09 -1.91 -15.35
C ASP A 73 2.59 -2.06 -15.63
N ILE A 74 3.19 -3.07 -15.01
CA ILE A 74 4.60 -3.40 -15.16
C ILE A 74 4.67 -4.86 -15.64
N PRO A 75 5.09 -5.12 -16.89
CA PRO A 75 5.18 -6.48 -17.41
C PRO A 75 6.07 -7.39 -16.55
N GLY A 76 5.61 -8.61 -16.29
CA GLY A 76 6.35 -9.63 -15.53
C GLY A 76 6.24 -9.50 -14.01
N THR A 77 5.48 -8.53 -13.49
CA THR A 77 5.12 -8.46 -12.07
C THR A 77 3.75 -9.09 -11.83
N LEU A 78 3.43 -9.36 -10.56
CA LEU A 78 2.08 -9.80 -10.17
C LEU A 78 0.99 -8.86 -10.69
N SER A 79 1.19 -7.54 -10.59
CA SER A 79 0.21 -6.54 -11.02
C SER A 79 0.03 -6.54 -12.54
N GLY A 80 1.12 -6.60 -13.31
CA GLY A 80 1.05 -6.69 -14.77
C GLY A 80 0.44 -8.01 -15.25
N ASP A 81 0.70 -9.12 -14.57
CA ASP A 81 0.11 -10.42 -14.92
C ASP A 81 -1.39 -10.49 -14.59
N VAL A 82 -1.84 -9.82 -13.53
CA VAL A 82 -3.27 -9.68 -13.20
C VAL A 82 -3.97 -8.79 -14.24
N LEU A 83 -3.40 -7.62 -14.57
CA LEU A 83 -3.93 -6.73 -15.62
C LEU A 83 -3.94 -7.40 -17.01
N GLY A 84 -2.93 -8.22 -17.28
CA GLY A 84 -2.81 -9.01 -18.50
C GLY A 84 -3.68 -10.27 -18.54
N LEU A 85 -4.54 -10.50 -17.53
CA LEU A 85 -5.42 -11.67 -17.40
C LEU A 85 -4.69 -13.02 -17.43
N LYS A 86 -3.42 -13.04 -17.01
CA LYS A 86 -2.60 -14.27 -16.91
C LYS A 86 -2.67 -14.90 -15.53
N ARG A 87 -3.14 -14.13 -14.54
CA ARG A 87 -3.22 -14.56 -13.13
C ARG A 87 -4.49 -14.05 -12.48
N LYS A 88 -5.02 -14.86 -11.56
CA LYS A 88 -6.14 -14.47 -10.69
C LYS A 88 -5.66 -13.43 -9.66
N LEU A 89 -6.53 -12.46 -9.40
CA LEU A 89 -6.46 -11.59 -8.23
C LEU A 89 -6.39 -12.47 -6.96
N PRO A 90 -5.37 -12.30 -6.10
CA PRO A 90 -5.29 -13.01 -4.84
C PRO A 90 -6.54 -12.78 -3.98
N PRO A 91 -6.91 -13.74 -3.10
CA PRO A 91 -7.99 -13.54 -2.14
C PRO A 91 -7.77 -12.25 -1.35
N LEU A 92 -8.71 -11.32 -1.47
CA LEU A 92 -8.75 -10.10 -0.66
C LEU A 92 -9.41 -10.47 0.67
N GLU A 93 -8.67 -11.14 1.54
CA GLU A 93 -9.13 -11.40 2.90
C GLU A 93 -9.40 -10.06 3.61
N ALA A 94 -10.36 -10.08 4.54
CA ALA A 94 -11.06 -8.92 5.08
C ALA A 94 -10.11 -7.78 5.51
N GLU A 95 -10.51 -6.54 5.20
CA GLU A 95 -9.91 -5.28 5.65
C GLU A 95 -8.38 -5.18 5.52
N GLY A 96 -7.86 -5.16 4.30
CA GLY A 96 -6.47 -4.72 4.09
C GLY A 96 -5.99 -4.88 2.67
N ASP A 97 -5.32 -3.85 2.15
CA ASP A 97 -4.42 -3.99 1.02
C ASP A 97 -3.39 -5.07 1.35
N TYR A 98 -3.37 -6.14 0.54
CA TYR A 98 -2.37 -7.21 0.48
C TYR A 98 -1.74 -7.59 1.84
N ILE A 99 -2.31 -8.62 2.49
CA ILE A 99 -1.68 -9.28 3.65
C ILE A 99 -0.35 -9.89 3.19
N ILE A 100 0.74 -9.14 3.35
CA ILE A 100 2.09 -9.69 3.44
C ILE A 100 2.13 -10.40 4.79
N ASP A 101 2.51 -11.68 4.81
CA ASP A 101 2.72 -12.44 6.05
C ASP A 101 3.73 -11.70 6.94
N VAL A 102 3.20 -10.99 7.93
CA VAL A 102 3.95 -10.18 8.90
C VAL A 102 4.39 -10.99 10.10
N SER A 103 4.05 -12.28 10.17
CA SER A 103 4.46 -13.13 11.28
C SER A 103 5.98 -13.10 11.45
N ALA A 104 6.74 -13.19 10.35
CA ALA A 104 8.20 -13.10 10.39
C ALA A 104 8.70 -11.71 10.83
N ALA A 105 8.10 -10.62 10.34
CA ALA A 105 8.50 -9.26 10.68
C ALA A 105 8.19 -8.94 12.15
N LEU A 106 7.01 -9.31 12.65
CA LEU A 106 6.60 -9.13 14.05
C LEU A 106 7.41 -10.03 14.99
N ILE A 107 7.72 -11.28 14.60
CA ILE A 107 8.61 -12.17 15.37
C ILE A 107 10.00 -11.55 15.53
N SER A 108 10.48 -10.82 14.50
CA SER A 108 11.79 -10.16 14.56
C SER A 108 11.84 -8.91 15.45
N LEU A 109 10.69 -8.36 15.86
CA LEU A 109 10.66 -7.20 16.75
C LEU A 109 10.91 -7.61 18.21
N PRO A 110 11.69 -6.80 18.95
CA PRO A 110 11.88 -7.03 20.38
C PRO A 110 10.56 -6.89 21.13
N VAL A 111 10.34 -7.77 22.11
CA VAL A 111 9.20 -7.67 23.02
C VAL A 111 9.52 -6.62 24.07
N ILE A 112 8.66 -5.61 24.20
CA ILE A 112 8.81 -4.49 25.14
C ILE A 112 7.68 -4.50 26.16
N ALA A 113 8.04 -4.23 27.42
CA ALA A 113 7.08 -3.99 28.48
C ALA A 113 6.36 -2.66 28.23
N VAL A 114 5.04 -2.72 28.08
CA VAL A 114 4.25 -1.53 27.73
C VAL A 114 3.92 -0.74 28.99
N ASP A 115 4.55 0.43 29.12
CA ASP A 115 4.12 1.48 30.04
C ASP A 115 3.00 2.33 29.39
N VAL A 116 1.88 2.50 30.09
CA VAL A 116 0.68 3.21 29.59
C VAL A 116 0.86 4.73 29.54
N LEU A 117 1.84 5.28 30.25
CA LEU A 117 2.12 6.72 30.27
C LEU A 117 3.14 7.14 29.19
N GLU A 118 4.04 6.21 28.85
CA GLU A 118 5.14 6.45 27.92
C GLU A 118 4.89 5.81 26.54
N HIS A 119 3.91 4.90 26.43
CA HIS A 119 3.65 4.18 25.18
C HIS A 119 2.20 4.18 24.75
N PHE A 120 2.01 4.20 23.43
CA PHE A 120 0.73 3.85 22.83
C PHE A 120 0.87 2.61 21.94
N LYS A 121 -0.18 1.80 21.94
CA LYS A 121 -0.28 0.60 21.10
C LYS A 121 -1.14 0.92 19.87
N LYS A 122 -0.67 0.53 18.69
CA LYS A 122 -1.49 0.60 17.48
C LYS A 122 -0.92 -0.32 16.42
N CYS A 123 -1.71 -1.28 15.97
CA CYS A 123 -1.38 -2.04 14.77
C CYS A 123 -2.59 -1.96 13.86
N LYS A 124 -2.45 -1.33 12.69
CA LYS A 124 -3.53 -1.35 11.71
C LYS A 124 -3.13 -2.09 10.44
N TYR A 125 -1.88 -1.98 9.98
CA TYR A 125 -1.49 -2.56 8.69
C TYR A 125 -0.09 -3.17 8.66
N ALA A 126 0.10 -4.22 7.85
CA ALA A 126 1.38 -4.91 7.66
C ALA A 126 2.45 -4.05 6.98
N THR A 127 2.04 -3.24 6.01
CA THR A 127 2.90 -2.28 5.30
C THR A 127 3.40 -1.17 6.21
N GLU A 128 2.65 -0.86 7.28
CA GLU A 128 3.03 0.12 8.29
C GLU A 128 4.33 -0.29 8.98
N THR A 129 4.45 -1.56 9.43
CA THR A 129 5.67 -2.07 10.09
C THR A 129 6.89 -1.99 9.19
N HIS A 130 6.76 -2.38 7.91
CA HIS A 130 7.86 -2.31 6.96
C HIS A 130 8.32 -0.86 6.73
N ASN A 131 7.36 0.05 6.56
CA ASN A 131 7.64 1.46 6.35
C ASN A 131 8.31 2.09 7.57
N LEU A 132 7.84 1.78 8.79
CA LEU A 132 8.43 2.25 10.03
C LEU A 132 9.88 1.78 10.20
N LEU A 133 10.15 0.49 9.94
CA LEU A 133 11.51 -0.05 9.97
C LEU A 133 12.41 0.66 8.96
N ALA A 134 11.93 0.88 7.73
CA ALA A 134 12.69 1.59 6.72
C ALA A 134 12.93 3.08 7.07
N CYS A 135 12.02 3.73 7.80
CA CYS A 135 12.22 5.05 8.39
C CYS A 135 13.27 5.05 9.52
N GLN A 136 13.61 3.88 10.07
CA GLN A 136 14.56 3.67 11.17
C GLN A 136 15.87 2.99 10.76
N GLY A 137 16.17 2.97 9.45
CA GLY A 137 17.39 2.32 8.95
C GLY A 137 17.31 0.79 8.87
N GLY A 138 16.13 0.21 9.00
CA GLY A 138 15.85 -1.21 8.81
C GLY A 138 15.86 -2.05 10.09
N SER A 139 16.00 -1.44 11.27
CA SER A 139 16.05 -2.14 12.56
C SER A 139 15.09 -1.55 13.59
N CYS A 140 14.82 -2.30 14.66
CA CYS A 140 13.96 -1.91 15.77
C CYS A 140 14.55 -2.39 17.12
N PRO A 141 14.79 -1.47 18.09
CA PRO A 141 14.81 -0.02 17.88
C PRO A 141 15.98 0.35 16.94
N GLY A 142 15.70 1.21 15.97
CA GLY A 142 16.66 1.66 14.96
C GLY A 142 16.98 3.14 15.13
N VAL A 143 17.79 3.69 14.23
CA VAL A 143 18.08 5.13 14.22
C VAL A 143 17.10 5.81 13.24
N PRO A 144 16.17 6.64 13.73
CA PRO A 144 15.22 7.31 12.86
C PRO A 144 15.95 8.23 11.88
N LYS A 145 15.49 8.25 10.64
CA LYS A 145 16.05 9.11 9.59
C LYS A 145 15.74 10.61 9.81
N SER A 146 14.73 10.93 10.61
CA SER A 146 14.43 12.28 11.10
C SER A 146 13.88 12.20 12.52
N ALA A 147 14.21 13.18 13.36
CA ALA A 147 13.67 13.31 14.72
C ALA A 147 12.16 13.66 14.74
N HIS A 148 11.57 13.95 13.58
CA HIS A 148 10.15 14.29 13.42
C HIS A 148 9.30 13.13 12.91
N VAL A 149 9.84 11.91 12.91
CA VAL A 149 9.11 10.67 12.62
C VAL A 149 9.00 9.85 13.90
N VAL A 150 7.79 9.38 14.19
CA VAL A 150 7.53 8.52 15.36
C VAL A 150 8.36 7.23 15.28
N GLN A 151 8.94 6.82 16.40
CA GLN A 151 9.74 5.60 16.48
C GLN A 151 8.91 4.40 16.93
N LEU A 152 9.01 3.33 16.15
CA LEU A 152 8.66 1.97 16.54
C LEU A 152 9.74 1.42 17.47
N LEU A 153 9.34 1.16 18.71
CA LEU A 153 10.21 0.64 19.76
C LEU A 153 10.27 -0.90 19.73
N GLY A 154 9.15 -1.55 19.41
CA GLY A 154 9.06 -3.00 19.38
C GLY A 154 7.61 -3.48 19.33
N ARG A 155 7.35 -4.66 19.90
CA ARG A 155 6.00 -5.21 20.05
C ARG A 155 5.66 -5.52 21.50
N SER A 156 4.38 -5.48 21.82
CA SER A 156 3.84 -5.93 23.10
C SER A 156 3.86 -7.45 23.20
N PRO A 157 3.68 -8.03 24.40
CA PRO A 157 3.45 -9.47 24.56
C PRO A 157 2.26 -9.98 23.73
N ASP A 158 1.26 -9.12 23.54
CA ASP A 158 0.03 -9.39 22.78
C ASP A 158 0.23 -9.30 21.26
N GLY A 159 1.42 -8.87 20.79
CA GLY A 159 1.76 -8.76 19.38
C GLY A 159 1.47 -7.40 18.73
N GLU A 160 1.06 -6.39 19.51
CA GLU A 160 0.79 -5.05 19.01
C GLU A 160 2.07 -4.21 18.90
N LEU A 161 2.16 -3.33 17.90
CA LEU A 161 3.29 -2.40 17.77
C LEU A 161 3.27 -1.37 18.91
N VAL A 162 4.45 -1.11 19.47
CA VAL A 162 4.66 -0.19 20.59
C VAL A 162 5.47 1.01 20.13
N PHE A 163 4.95 2.19 20.43
CA PHE A 163 5.53 3.48 20.06
C PHE A 163 5.68 4.38 21.28
N GLU A 164 6.54 5.39 21.16
CA GLU A 164 6.61 6.49 22.13
C GLU A 164 5.30 7.30 22.15
N GLN A 165 4.82 7.65 23.34
CA GLN A 165 3.63 8.46 23.52
C GLN A 165 3.95 9.95 23.43
N PHE A 166 3.31 10.63 22.48
CA PHE A 166 3.42 12.07 22.32
C PHE A 166 2.17 12.79 22.83
N ALA A 167 2.38 13.98 23.40
CA ALA A 167 1.29 14.87 23.75
C ALA A 167 0.45 15.19 22.51
N ARG A 168 -0.87 14.98 22.59
CA ARG A 168 -1.78 15.24 21.46
C ARG A 168 -1.73 16.72 21.09
N HIS A 169 -1.32 17.01 19.86
CA HIS A 169 -1.39 18.37 19.34
C HIS A 169 -2.84 18.72 19.00
N LEU A 170 -3.38 19.73 19.68
CA LEU A 170 -4.67 20.33 19.35
C LEU A 170 -4.53 21.16 18.08
N LEU A 171 -4.55 20.51 16.92
CA LEU A 171 -4.62 21.16 15.61
C LEU A 171 -5.89 22.04 15.46
N ALA A 172 -6.92 21.74 16.24
CA ALA A 172 -8.19 22.48 16.26
C ALA A 172 -8.09 23.87 16.92
N ALA A 173 -6.96 24.21 17.58
CA ALA A 173 -6.77 25.53 18.15
C ALA A 173 -6.13 26.50 17.15
N VAL A 174 -6.38 27.81 17.33
CA VAL A 174 -5.68 28.85 16.58
C VAL A 174 -4.27 29.00 17.15
N HIS A 175 -3.26 28.86 16.30
CA HIS A 175 -1.85 28.98 16.69
C HIS A 175 -1.17 30.18 16.02
N PRO A 176 -0.16 30.79 16.67
CA PRO A 176 0.63 31.85 16.04
C PRO A 176 1.32 31.38 14.76
N LEU A 177 1.46 32.28 13.77
CA LEU A 177 2.10 31.98 12.49
C LEU A 177 3.50 31.37 12.64
N ALA A 178 4.28 31.85 13.61
CA ALA A 178 5.62 31.30 13.88
C ALA A 178 5.59 29.82 14.26
N LYS A 179 4.56 29.40 15.02
CA LYS A 179 4.36 28.00 15.42
C LYS A 179 3.91 27.14 14.24
N CYS A 180 3.00 27.64 13.41
CA CYS A 180 2.61 26.96 12.17
C CYS A 180 3.81 26.78 11.22
N LYS A 181 4.65 27.82 11.08
CA LYS A 181 5.88 27.75 10.27
C LYS A 181 6.85 26.70 10.80
N ALA A 182 7.04 26.64 12.12
CA ALA A 182 7.89 25.62 12.74
C ALA A 182 7.38 24.20 12.44
N TRP A 183 6.07 23.96 12.59
CA TRP A 183 5.47 22.66 12.25
C TRP A 183 5.64 22.27 10.78
N ILE A 184 5.46 23.20 9.86
CA ILE A 184 5.68 22.94 8.44
C ILE A 184 7.14 22.53 8.17
N LEU A 185 8.11 23.21 8.80
CA LEU A 185 9.53 22.85 8.65
C LEU A 185 9.84 21.47 9.25
N GLN A 186 9.24 21.13 10.40
CA GLN A 186 9.35 19.80 11.00
C GLN A 186 8.76 18.70 10.10
N LEU A 187 7.61 18.96 9.46
CA LEU A 187 7.01 18.04 8.50
C LEU A 187 7.89 17.84 7.26
N ILE A 188 8.46 18.92 6.71
CA ILE A 188 9.39 18.85 5.58
C ILE A 188 10.62 18.03 5.94
N ASP A 189 11.19 18.24 7.13
CA ASP A 189 12.33 17.48 7.63
C ASP A 189 11.98 16.00 7.85
N GLY A 190 10.79 15.68 8.36
CA GLY A 190 10.30 14.31 8.49
C GLY A 190 10.14 13.60 7.13
N LEU A 191 9.59 14.30 6.13
CA LEU A 191 9.31 13.74 4.81
C LEU A 191 10.56 13.60 3.92
N GLY A 192 11.56 14.47 4.07
CA GLY A 192 12.73 14.51 3.18
C GLY A 192 13.56 13.22 3.16
N PRO A 193 14.00 12.67 4.31
CA PRO A 193 14.79 11.44 4.39
C PRO A 193 13.98 10.18 4.00
N CYS A 194 12.69 10.21 4.30
CA CYS A 194 11.74 9.14 4.02
C CYS A 194 11.25 9.13 2.56
N THR A 195 11.62 10.11 1.74
CA THR A 195 11.30 10.12 0.29
C THR A 195 12.54 9.90 -0.58
N ARG A 196 13.74 10.30 -0.13
CA ARG A 196 15.00 10.13 -0.88
C ARG A 196 15.56 8.71 -0.91
N SER A 197 15.10 7.84 -0.01
CA SER A 197 15.54 6.44 0.06
C SER A 197 14.67 5.53 -0.81
N THR A 198 14.66 5.73 -2.13
CA THR A 198 14.25 4.68 -3.11
C THR A 198 12.94 3.93 -2.79
N TRP A 199 11.90 4.65 -2.36
CA TRP A 199 10.62 4.03 -1.96
C TRP A 199 9.77 3.52 -3.14
N TRP A 200 10.27 3.69 -4.36
CA TRP A 200 9.68 3.17 -5.60
C TRP A 200 10.70 2.55 -6.57
N LYS A 201 11.97 2.38 -6.19
CA LYS A 201 12.89 1.61 -7.05
C LYS A 201 12.65 0.14 -6.78
N THR A 202 11.76 -0.45 -7.57
CA THR A 202 11.80 -1.87 -7.88
C THR A 202 13.26 -2.25 -8.09
N SER A 203 13.77 -3.09 -7.20
CA SER A 203 15.06 -3.74 -7.33
C SER A 203 15.05 -4.46 -8.68
N LYS A 204 15.76 -3.90 -9.67
CA LYS A 204 16.11 -4.65 -10.87
C LYS A 204 16.85 -5.91 -10.41
N PRO A 205 16.41 -7.12 -10.76
CA PRO A 205 17.26 -8.29 -10.61
C PRO A 205 18.52 -8.03 -11.43
N LYS A 206 19.69 -8.20 -10.81
CA LYS A 206 20.94 -8.30 -11.56
C LYS A 206 20.90 -9.59 -12.37
N LEU A 207 21.39 -9.47 -13.61
CA LEU A 207 21.48 -10.47 -14.68
C LEU A 207 21.76 -11.89 -14.20
#